data_AF-A0A4Y7S8A0-F1
#
_entry.id   AF-A0A4Y7S8A0-F1
#
_cell.length_a   1.000
_cell.length_b   1.000
_cell.length_c   1.000
_cell.angle_alpha   90.00
_cell.angle_beta   90.00
_cell.angle_gamma   90.00
#
_symmetry.space_group_name_H-M   'P 1'
#
loop_
_entity.id
_entity.type
_entity.pdbx_description
1 polymer ?
#
loop_
_entity_poly.entity_id
_entity_poly.type
_entity_poly.pdbx_seq_one_letter_code
_entity_poly.pdbx_strand_id
1 'polypeptide(L)'
;MLDQFVLRKNTMIQVLDQAVAFARQKENSLAASLLVESRERLIQETFTLVILGEFKRGKSTFINALLGAQLLPTAIVPLTAIPTVIRYGESLVVHAVHMNGVIEEITLEQI
;
A
#
# COMPACT_ATOMS: atom_id res chain seq x y z
N MET A 1 -0.11 3.94 17.67
CA MET A 1 -1.35 3.46 17.02
C MET A 1 -1.03 2.47 15.89
N LEU A 2 -0.17 2.83 14.93
CA LEU A 2 0.35 1.92 13.91
C LEU A 2 1.23 0.79 14.48
N ASP A 3 2.09 1.07 15.46
CA ASP A 3 2.93 0.02 16.07
C ASP A 3 2.10 -1.07 16.77
N GLN A 4 1.01 -0.67 17.43
CA GLN A 4 0.08 -1.59 18.07
C GLN A 4 -0.67 -2.42 17.02
N PHE A 5 -1.05 -1.81 15.90
CA PHE A 5 -1.64 -2.52 14.76
C PHE A 5 -0.65 -3.55 14.19
N VAL A 6 0.60 -3.16 13.94
CA VAL A 6 1.67 -4.05 13.46
C VAL A 6 1.89 -5.20 14.43
N LEU A 7 1.99 -4.91 15.73
CA LEU A 7 2.15 -5.94 16.76
C LEU A 7 0.98 -6.93 16.73
N ARG A 8 -0.26 -6.44 16.72
CA ARG A 8 -1.46 -7.27 16.71
C ARG A 8 -1.56 -8.11 15.44
N LYS A 9 -1.23 -7.53 14.28
CA LYS A 9 -1.17 -8.21 12.99
C LYS A 9 -0.16 -9.37 13.04
N ASN A 10 1.05 -9.13 13.57
CA ASN A 10 2.06 -10.16 13.71
C ASN A 10 1.61 -11.29 14.65
N THR A 11 0.95 -10.96 15.77
CA THR A 11 0.35 -11.98 16.65
C THR A 11 -0.70 -12.82 15.91
N MET A 12 -1.59 -12.21 15.13
CA MET A 12 -2.59 -12.96 14.36
C MET A 12 -1.95 -13.87 13.30
N ILE A 13 -0.91 -13.41 12.61
CA ILE A 13 -0.16 -14.22 11.65
C ILE A 13 0.42 -15.45 12.35
N GLN A 14 1.03 -15.29 13.53
CA GLN A 14 1.55 -16.41 14.32
C GLN A 14 0.47 -17.40 14.74
N VAL A 15 -0.71 -16.92 15.14
CA VAL A 15 -1.86 -17.78 15.49
C VAL A 15 -2.36 -18.55 14.27
N LEU A 16 -2.43 -17.91 13.10
CA LEU A 16 -2.80 -18.58 11.85
C LEU A 16 -1.77 -19.64 11.45
N ASP A 17 -0.47 -19.35 11.61
CA ASP A 17 0.60 -20.33 11.37
C ASP A 17 0.45 -21.58 12.24
N GLN A 18 0.13 -21.40 13.52
CA GLN A 18 -0.16 -22.51 14.43
C GLN A 18 -1.42 -23.28 14.02
N ALA A 19 -2.49 -22.59 13.63
CA ALA A 19 -3.72 -23.21 13.17
C ALA A 19 -3.53 -24.02 11.88
N VAL A 20 -2.74 -23.52 10.93
CA VAL A 20 -2.36 -24.24 9.70
C VAL A 20 -1.62 -25.53 10.05
N ALA A 21 -0.62 -25.45 10.94
CA ALA A 21 0.15 -26.61 11.38
C ALA A 21 -0.75 -27.67 12.03
N PHE A 22 -1.67 -27.24 12.90
CA PHE A 22 -2.64 -28.13 13.55
C PHE A 22 -3.61 -28.78 12.54
N ALA A 23 -4.15 -28.02 11.58
CA ALA A 23 -5.04 -28.56 10.55
C ALA A 23 -4.35 -29.61 9.68
N ARG A 24 -3.07 -29.38 9.32
CA ARG A 24 -2.24 -30.35 8.59
C ARG A 24 -1.98 -31.62 9.40
N GLN A 25 -1.71 -31.50 10.70
CA GLN A 25 -1.53 -32.65 11.59
C GLN A 25 -2.81 -33.51 11.70
N LYS A 26 -3.98 -32.89 11.56
CA LYS A 26 -5.28 -33.58 11.53
C LYS A 26 -5.72 -34.05 10.14
N GLU A 27 -4.82 -33.97 9.14
CA GLU A 27 -5.08 -34.34 7.74
C GLU A 27 -6.27 -33.58 7.11
N ASN A 28 -6.63 -32.43 7.68
CA ASN A 28 -7.72 -31.60 7.17
C ASN A 28 -7.17 -30.58 6.14
N SER A 29 -7.04 -31.05 4.90
CA SER A 29 -6.49 -30.28 3.79
C SER A 29 -7.31 -29.03 3.45
N LEU A 30 -8.65 -29.11 3.51
CA LEU A 30 -9.54 -27.98 3.25
C LEU A 30 -9.39 -26.86 4.29
N ALA A 31 -9.34 -27.22 5.58
CA ALA A 31 -9.10 -26.23 6.64
C ALA A 31 -7.72 -25.60 6.50
N ALA A 32 -6.69 -26.39 6.22
CA ALA A 32 -5.34 -25.89 6.01
C ALA A 32 -5.27 -24.90 4.84
N SER A 33 -5.93 -25.17 3.71
CA SER A 33 -5.93 -24.26 2.55
C SER A 33 -6.64 -22.95 2.85
N LEU A 34 -7.80 -22.97 3.52
CA LEU A 34 -8.54 -21.76 3.88
C LEU A 34 -7.77 -20.88 4.87
N LEU A 35 -7.05 -21.49 5.81
CA LEU A 35 -6.21 -20.78 6.77
C LEU A 35 -4.99 -20.15 6.10
N VAL A 36 -4.35 -20.85 5.15
CA VAL A 36 -3.25 -20.29 4.35
C VAL A 36 -3.73 -19.08 3.54
N GLU A 37 -4.87 -19.18 2.86
CA GLU A 37 -5.42 -18.06 2.09
C GLU A 37 -5.73 -16.85 2.99
N SER A 38 -6.33 -17.09 4.15
CA SER A 38 -6.63 -16.04 5.12
C SER A 38 -5.37 -15.35 5.64
N ARG A 39 -4.31 -16.12 5.88
CA ARG A 39 -2.99 -15.62 6.27
C ARG A 39 -2.38 -14.76 5.17
N GLU A 40 -2.41 -15.21 3.91
CA GLU A 40 -1.89 -14.46 2.77
C GLU A 40 -2.63 -13.13 2.61
N ARG A 41 -3.96 -13.14 2.71
CA ARG A 41 -4.77 -11.91 2.68
C ARG A 41 -4.38 -10.94 3.79
N LEU A 42 -4.20 -11.42 5.02
CA LEU A 42 -3.77 -10.58 6.14
C LEU A 42 -2.39 -9.98 5.89
N ILE A 43 -1.44 -10.76 5.36
CA ILE A 43 -0.09 -10.27 5.03
C ILE A 43 -0.16 -9.18 3.95
N GLN A 44 -0.87 -9.46 2.86
CA GLN A 44 -1.05 -8.59 1.69
C GLN A 44 -1.90 -7.34 1.99
N GLU A 45 -2.53 -7.26 3.16
CA GLU A 45 -3.43 -6.17 3.50
C GLU A 45 -2.68 -4.81 3.48
N THR A 46 -3.00 -4.01 2.48
CA THR A 46 -2.53 -2.63 2.32
C THR A 46 -3.54 -1.67 2.93
N PHE A 47 -3.08 -0.76 3.79
CA PHE A 47 -3.92 0.34 4.24
C PHE A 47 -4.03 1.38 3.13
N THR A 48 -5.17 1.41 2.44
CA THR A 48 -5.43 2.37 1.35
C THR A 48 -6.18 3.58 1.88
N LEU A 49 -5.53 4.74 1.86
CA LEU A 49 -6.16 6.03 2.16
C LEU A 49 -6.49 6.76 0.85
N VAL A 50 -7.77 6.98 0.57
CA VAL A 50 -8.22 7.74 -0.59
C VAL A 50 -8.47 9.18 -0.19
N ILE A 51 -7.80 10.14 -0.85
CA ILE A 51 -7.97 11.58 -0.60
C ILE A 51 -8.71 12.19 -1.79
N LEU A 52 -9.93 12.66 -1.54
CA LEU A 52 -10.83 13.22 -2.55
C LEU A 52 -11.02 14.72 -2.34
N GLY A 53 -11.30 15.45 -3.43
CA GLY A 53 -11.65 16.87 -3.38
C GLY A 53 -11.41 17.56 -4.72
N GLU A 54 -12.04 18.72 -4.92
CA GLU A 54 -11.88 19.54 -6.13
C GLU A 54 -10.40 19.89 -6.39
N PHE A 55 -10.07 20.12 -7.67
CA PHE A 55 -8.74 20.60 -8.05
C PHE A 55 -8.37 21.86 -7.26
N LYS A 56 -7.08 22.02 -6.92
CA LYS A 56 -6.53 23.22 -6.26
C LYS A 56 -6.99 23.50 -4.81
N ARG A 57 -7.50 22.51 -4.08
CA ARG A 57 -7.87 22.62 -2.65
C ARG A 57 -6.78 22.20 -1.66
N GLY A 58 -5.51 22.15 -2.08
CA GLY A 58 -4.40 21.81 -1.17
C GLY A 58 -4.19 20.32 -0.89
N LYS A 59 -4.78 19.41 -1.69
CA LYS A 59 -4.62 17.96 -1.52
C LYS A 59 -3.14 17.51 -1.56
N SER A 60 -2.37 17.97 -2.54
CA SER A 60 -0.94 17.67 -2.64
C SER A 60 -0.16 18.22 -1.44
N THR A 61 -0.50 19.42 -0.97
CA THR A 61 0.10 20.02 0.23
C THR A 61 -0.20 19.18 1.47
N PHE A 62 -1.44 18.73 1.63
CA PHE A 62 -1.83 17.86 2.74
C PHE A 62 -1.10 16.52 2.70
N ILE A 63 -1.00 15.88 1.53
CA ILE A 63 -0.27 14.62 1.35
C ILE A 63 1.21 14.80 1.70
N ASN A 64 1.86 15.84 1.19
CA ASN A 64 3.26 16.12 1.50
C ASN A 64 3.48 16.35 3.00
N ALA A 65 2.57 17.09 3.65
CA ALA A 65 2.63 17.31 5.10
C ALA A 65 2.41 16.01 5.89
N LEU A 66 1.46 15.15 5.47
CA LEU A 66 1.19 13.86 6.08
C LEU A 66 2.39 12.91 5.97
N LEU A 67 3.08 12.93 4.83
CA LEU A 67 4.27 12.12 4.56
C LEU A 67 5.56 12.74 5.11
N GLY A 68 5.53 14.00 5.55
CA GLY A 68 6.71 14.74 6.00
C GLY A 68 7.74 15.01 4.89
N ALA A 69 7.35 14.91 3.62
CA ALA A 69 8.23 15.03 2.46
C ALA A 69 7.53 15.73 1.30
N GLN A 70 8.27 16.52 0.53
CA GLN A 70 7.74 17.26 -0.62
C GLN A 70 7.79 16.40 -1.90
N LEU A 71 6.85 15.46 -2.01
CA LEU A 71 6.83 14.44 -3.08
C LEU A 71 5.92 14.82 -4.25
N LEU A 72 4.77 15.42 -3.97
CA LEU A 72 3.79 15.80 -4.99
C LEU A 72 3.93 17.28 -5.37
N PRO A 73 3.75 17.62 -6.67
CA PRO A 73 3.71 19.02 -7.09
C PRO A 73 2.54 19.74 -6.45
N THR A 74 2.80 20.95 -5.94
CA THR A 74 1.81 21.82 -5.28
C THR A 74 1.43 23.04 -6.13
N ALA A 75 2.09 23.25 -7.28
CA ALA A 75 1.85 24.37 -8.17
C ALA A 75 0.49 24.29 -8.90
N ILE A 76 -0.03 25.47 -9.28
CA ILE A 76 -1.41 25.69 -9.77
C ILE A 76 -1.56 25.35 -11.26
N VAL A 77 -0.49 24.94 -11.94
CA VAL A 77 -0.51 24.62 -13.37
C VAL A 77 -1.33 23.34 -13.57
N PRO A 78 -2.45 23.40 -14.30
CA PRO A 78 -3.30 22.25 -14.49
C PRO A 78 -2.64 21.33 -15.51
N LEU A 79 -1.70 20.49 -15.07
CA LEU A 79 -1.45 19.25 -15.78
C LEU A 79 -2.47 18.26 -15.25
N THR A 80 -3.24 17.70 -16.19
CA THR A 80 -4.08 16.51 -16.05
C THR A 80 -3.77 15.75 -14.77
N ALA A 81 -4.73 15.62 -13.85
CA ALA A 81 -4.53 14.88 -12.62
C ALA A 81 -4.29 13.40 -12.96
N ILE A 82 -3.03 13.04 -13.15
CA ILE A 82 -2.61 11.67 -13.31
C ILE A 82 -2.80 11.01 -11.95
N PRO A 83 -3.59 9.91 -11.86
CA PRO A 83 -3.69 9.14 -10.64
C PRO A 83 -2.29 8.77 -10.16
N THR A 84 -1.92 9.25 -8.98
CA THR A 84 -0.60 9.00 -8.39
C THR A 84 -0.77 8.04 -7.23
N VAL A 85 -0.10 6.90 -7.29
CA VAL A 85 -0.10 5.89 -6.24
C VAL A 85 1.23 5.98 -5.49
N ILE A 86 1.18 6.34 -4.22
CA ILE A 86 2.35 6.38 -3.34
C ILE A 86 2.37 5.08 -2.53
N ARG A 87 3.52 4.40 -2.52
CA ARG A 87 3.75 3.19 -1.73
C ARG A 87 5.06 3.32 -0.97
N TYR A 88 5.17 2.61 0.15
CA TYR A 88 6.43 2.48 0.85
C TYR A 88 7.45 1.73 0.00
N GLY A 89 8.71 2.17 0.04
CA GLY A 89 9.86 1.53 -0.58
C GLY A 89 11.13 1.89 0.19
N GLU A 90 12.18 1.07 0.05
CA GLU A 90 13.47 1.32 0.71
C GLU A 90 14.22 2.53 0.12
N SER A 91 13.95 2.83 -1.15
CA SER A 91 14.46 3.98 -1.88
C SER A 91 13.33 4.73 -2.55
N LEU A 92 13.52 6.04 -2.74
CA LEU A 92 12.61 6.86 -3.53
C LEU A 92 12.80 6.52 -5.01
N VAL A 93 11.74 6.03 -5.65
CA VAL A 93 11.69 5.72 -7.08
C VAL A 93 10.36 6.22 -7.63
N VAL A 94 10.38 6.81 -8.82
CA VAL A 94 9.16 7.30 -9.49
C VAL A 94 9.03 6.58 -10.83
N HIS A 95 7.85 5.99 -11.05
CA HIS A 95 7.53 5.32 -12.30
C HIS A 95 6.36 6.01 -12.99
N ALA A 96 6.57 6.42 -14.24
CA ALA A 96 5.51 6.80 -15.15
C ALA A 96 4.93 5.55 -15.81
N VAL A 97 3.65 5.26 -15.57
CA VAL A 97 2.93 4.14 -16.19
C VAL A 97 2.09 4.69 -17.33
N HIS A 98 2.50 4.42 -18.57
CA HIS A 98 1.80 4.86 -19.76
C HIS A 98 0.61 3.94 -20.07
N MET A 99 -0.38 4.45 -20.82
CA MET A 99 -1.58 3.68 -21.19
C MET A 99 -1.29 2.44 -22.05
N ASN A 100 -0.12 2.40 -22.71
CA ASN A 100 0.35 1.24 -23.48
C ASN A 100 1.05 0.18 -22.60
N GLY A 101 1.12 0.38 -21.28
CA GLY A 101 1.78 -0.51 -20.33
C GLY A 101 3.29 -0.31 -20.19
N VAL A 102 3.90 0.62 -20.94
CA VAL A 102 5.30 0.97 -20.77
C VAL A 102 5.48 1.66 -19.42
N ILE A 103 6.50 1.24 -18.69
CA ILE A 103 6.91 1.82 -17.42
C ILE A 103 8.26 2.49 -17.63
N GLU A 104 8.34 3.78 -17.32
CA GLU A 104 9.57 4.57 -17.38
C GLU A 104 9.91 5.08 -15.98
N GLU A 105 11.18 4.98 -15.59
CA GLU A 105 11.67 5.61 -14.37
C GLU A 105 11.94 7.09 -14.65
N ILE A 106 11.33 7.95 -13.85
CA ILE A 106 11.43 9.41 -13.97
C ILE A 106 11.92 10.01 -12.64
N THR A 107 12.26 11.29 -12.65
CA THR A 107 12.57 12.05 -11.44
C THR A 107 11.32 12.69 -10.85
N LEU A 108 11.38 13.11 -9.58
CA LEU A 108 10.28 13.86 -8.93
C LEU A 108 9.93 15.17 -9.66
N GLU A 109 10.90 15.80 -10.32
CA GLU A 109 10.70 17.04 -11.07
C GLU A 109 9.88 16.85 -12.33
N GLN A 110 9.75 15.61 -12.79
CA GLN A 110 8.99 15.21 -13.98
C GLN A 110 7.55 14.77 -13.66
N ILE A 111 7.15 14.75 -12.39
CA ILE A 111 5.75 14.53 -11.94
C ILE A 111 4.93 15.81 -12.17
#